data_AF-A0A9P0J1K9-F1
#
_entry.id   AF-A0A9P0J1K9-F1
#
_cell.length_a   1.000
_cell.length_b   1.000
_cell.length_c   1.000
_cell.angle_alpha   90.00
_cell.angle_beta   90.00
_cell.angle_gamma   90.00
#
_symmetry.space_group_name_H-M   'P 1'
#
loop_
_entity.id
_entity.type
_entity.pdbx_description
1 polymer ?
#
loop_
_entity_poly.entity_id
_entity_poly.type
_entity_poly.pdbx_seq_one_letter_code
_entity_poly.pdbx_strand_id
1 'polypeptide(L)'
;MSTKKNAFAIFLADYRNEEINKGNKPSSFQQLSIKLAPIWSSMTDEEKNKYKVLAGKNKEKPLAQISDQQKNSCDFLSMQKYLTKMFEFILNDKELLEKKFILLHINCHTHNGEQYYFPAEIAALEFNLINGVSRTYHKIIGISKIYPRGFAGGMREYSDLFHQICCWHEHDDDYQDILLEFLTFLKDGNINQTDFQEGTLDLPYLFTAETEIGMDIMKAKSSLERFYSTVFPKDGAENYKSVFKIGSINQLLLEIKKKMKLNLDPQNIRPGMSVHDILESDMFGRGLGCMYHEMKDIAFKCSKARVIQWMSNICKHISTYTSLQIVPGRHIAAQLKDGSRMVMQK
;
A
#
# COMPACT_ATOMS: atom_id res chain seq x y z
N MET A 1 10.96 23.61 2.54
CA MET A 1 11.63 23.95 3.82
C MET A 1 11.37 22.82 4.80
N SER A 2 12.41 22.18 5.36
CA SER A 2 12.24 21.02 6.24
C SER A 2 11.67 21.42 7.61
N THR A 3 10.48 20.93 7.96
CA THR A 3 9.93 21.07 9.31
C THR A 3 10.73 20.18 10.27
N LYS A 4 11.68 20.79 10.99
CA LYS A 4 12.43 20.19 12.09
C LYS A 4 11.43 19.60 13.10
N LYS A 5 11.48 18.29 13.39
CA LYS A 5 10.63 17.70 14.44
C LYS A 5 11.13 18.19 15.81
N ASN A 6 10.38 19.11 16.41
CA ASN A 6 10.61 19.61 17.77
C ASN A 6 10.26 18.51 18.81
N ALA A 7 10.84 18.54 20.00
CA ALA A 7 10.56 17.58 21.09
C ALA A 7 9.07 17.44 21.39
N PHE A 8 8.32 18.53 21.23
CA PHE A 8 6.86 18.53 21.34
C PHE A 8 6.17 17.62 20.30
N ALA A 9 6.68 17.54 19.06
CA ALA A 9 6.11 16.68 18.03
C ALA A 9 6.30 15.18 18.34
N ILE A 10 7.39 14.81 19.03
CA ILE A 10 7.62 13.44 19.50
C ILE A 10 6.64 13.11 20.63
N PHE A 11 6.42 14.04 21.55
CA PHE A 11 5.41 13.90 22.61
C PHE A 11 3.99 13.70 22.07
N LEU A 12 3.59 14.47 21.03
CA LEU A 12 2.28 14.28 20.39
C LEU A 12 2.14 12.88 19.75
N ALA A 13 3.22 12.35 19.16
CA ALA A 13 3.24 11.02 18.56
C ALA A 13 3.14 9.90 19.61
N ASP A 14 3.91 10.00 20.69
CA ASP A 14 3.85 9.05 21.81
C ASP A 14 2.44 9.02 22.44
N TYR A 15 1.84 10.19 22.70
CA TYR A 15 0.48 10.26 23.26
C TYR A 15 -0.56 9.67 22.31
N ARG A 16 -0.46 9.92 21.00
CA ARG A 16 -1.37 9.34 20.01
C ARG A 16 -1.26 7.81 19.98
N ASN A 17 -0.04 7.28 20.08
CA ASN A 17 0.20 5.85 20.12
C ASN A 17 -0.34 5.21 21.40
N GLU A 18 -0.23 5.88 22.55
CA GLU A 18 -0.83 5.42 23.81
C GLU A 18 -2.37 5.37 23.73
N GLU A 19 -3.01 6.36 23.11
CA GLU A 19 -4.46 6.36 22.90
C GLU A 19 -4.90 5.21 21.97
N ILE A 20 -4.14 4.96 20.91
CA ILE A 20 -4.38 3.81 20.01
C ILE A 20 -4.23 2.49 20.77
N ASN A 21 -3.19 2.35 21.59
CA ASN A 21 -2.94 1.14 22.38
C ASN A 21 -4.03 0.89 23.45
N LYS A 22 -4.71 1.95 23.90
CA LYS A 22 -5.88 1.87 24.79
C LYS A 22 -7.19 1.58 24.05
N GLY A 23 -7.15 1.41 22.72
CA GLY A 23 -8.32 1.12 21.89
C GLY A 23 -9.13 2.36 21.49
N ASN A 24 -8.62 3.57 21.73
CA ASN A 24 -9.30 4.81 21.35
C ASN A 24 -9.03 5.15 19.88
N LYS A 25 -10.01 5.81 19.24
CA LYS A 25 -9.87 6.30 17.86
C LYS A 25 -8.75 7.37 17.81
N PRO A 26 -7.76 7.25 16.92
CA PRO A 26 -6.67 8.22 16.85
C PRO A 26 -7.19 9.60 16.45
N SER A 27 -7.00 10.58 17.35
CA SER A 27 -7.27 12.00 17.05
C SER A 27 -6.24 12.56 16.07
N SER A 28 -6.61 13.60 15.32
CA SER A 28 -5.67 14.25 14.40
C SER A 28 -4.57 14.98 15.17
N PHE A 29 -3.37 15.06 14.60
CA PHE A 29 -2.26 15.77 15.25
C PHE A 29 -2.56 17.27 15.50
N GLN A 30 -3.41 17.90 14.69
CA GLN A 30 -3.87 19.27 14.93
C GLN A 30 -4.72 19.36 16.20
N GLN A 31 -5.69 18.46 16.38
CA GLN A 31 -6.52 18.40 17.60
C GLN A 31 -5.69 18.07 18.84
N LEU A 32 -4.74 17.13 18.71
CA LEU A 32 -3.82 16.77 19.78
C LEU A 32 -2.90 17.93 20.15
N SER A 33 -2.41 18.71 19.17
CA SER A 33 -1.55 19.85 19.46
C SER A 33 -2.24 20.92 20.32
N ILE A 34 -3.52 21.17 20.06
CA ILE A 34 -4.35 22.10 20.84
C ILE A 34 -4.61 21.54 22.24
N LYS A 35 -4.98 20.25 22.33
CA LYS A 35 -5.31 19.57 23.59
C LYS A 35 -4.09 19.42 24.52
N LEU A 36 -2.92 19.14 23.95
CA LEU A 36 -1.72 18.75 24.68
C LEU A 36 -0.69 19.88 24.84
N ALA A 37 -0.85 21.02 24.16
CA ALA A 37 0.00 22.19 24.37
C ALA A 37 0.00 22.69 25.84
N PRO A 38 -1.14 22.78 26.55
CA PRO A 38 -1.17 23.15 27.96
C PRO A 38 -0.44 22.12 28.84
N ILE A 39 -0.68 20.83 28.57
CA ILE A 39 -0.07 19.72 29.31
C ILE A 39 1.45 19.72 29.13
N TRP A 40 1.92 19.87 27.89
CA TRP A 40 3.34 20.03 27.59
C TRP A 40 3.94 21.24 28.29
N SER A 41 3.22 22.35 28.38
CA SER A 41 3.71 23.56 29.05
C SER A 41 3.90 23.33 30.55
N SER A 42 3.00 22.56 31.18
CA SER A 42 3.08 22.18 32.60
C SER A 42 4.07 21.05 32.94
N MET A 43 4.57 20.30 31.97
CA MET A 43 5.55 19.22 32.22
C MET A 43 6.89 19.78 32.70
N THR A 44 7.57 19.03 33.57
CA THR A 44 8.89 19.39 34.08
C THR A 44 9.96 19.24 33.00
N ASP A 45 11.13 19.86 33.20
CA ASP A 45 12.24 19.74 32.27
C ASP A 45 12.79 18.30 32.18
N GLU A 46 12.66 17.52 33.25
CA GLU A 46 13.03 16.10 33.31
C GLU A 46 12.11 15.23 32.44
N GLU A 47 10.79 15.46 32.52
CA GLU A 47 9.80 14.77 31.67
C GLU A 47 9.98 15.14 30.19
N LYS A 48 10.29 16.42 29.92
CA LYS A 48 10.63 16.90 28.58
C LYS A 48 11.96 16.35 28.08
N ASN A 49 12.89 16.01 28.97
CA ASN A 49 14.24 15.58 28.59
C ASN A 49 14.23 14.28 27.79
N LYS A 50 13.33 13.34 28.13
CA LYS A 50 13.10 12.12 27.34
C LYS A 50 12.86 12.45 25.86
N TYR A 51 11.98 13.40 25.59
CA TYR A 51 11.64 13.82 24.22
C TYR A 51 12.71 14.70 23.57
N LYS A 52 13.44 15.50 24.35
CA LYS A 52 14.60 16.29 23.88
C LYS A 52 15.74 15.37 23.43
N VAL A 53 16.03 14.29 24.15
CA VAL A 53 17.04 13.27 23.80
C VAL A 53 16.62 12.51 22.54
N LEU A 54 15.34 12.11 22.42
CA LEU A 54 14.80 11.48 21.21
C LEU A 54 14.84 12.42 19.99
N ALA A 55 14.63 13.73 20.19
CA ALA A 55 14.81 14.74 19.14
C ALA A 55 16.29 14.96 18.80
N GLY A 56 17.20 14.79 19.76
CA GLY A 56 18.65 14.91 19.61
C GLY A 56 19.31 13.74 18.88
N LYS A 57 18.85 12.49 19.10
CA LYS A 57 19.34 11.29 18.38
C LYS A 57 19.04 11.32 16.87
N ASN A 58 18.13 12.18 16.41
CA ASN A 58 17.91 12.46 14.98
C ASN A 58 19.00 13.34 14.33
N LYS A 59 20.03 13.77 15.07
CA LYS A 59 21.14 14.58 14.53
C LYS A 59 22.18 13.77 13.76
N GLU A 60 22.32 12.47 14.02
CA GLU A 60 23.18 11.58 13.24
C GLU A 60 22.30 10.73 12.31
N LYS A 61 22.06 11.22 11.10
CA LYS A 61 21.42 10.41 10.06
C LYS A 61 22.48 9.49 9.43
N PRO A 62 22.31 8.15 9.47
CA PRO A 62 23.17 7.25 8.71
C PRO A 62 23.09 7.59 7.21
N LEU A 63 24.22 7.48 6.50
CA LEU A 63 24.33 7.69 5.04
C LEU A 63 23.25 6.94 4.23
N ALA A 64 22.79 5.78 4.72
CA ALA A 64 21.68 5.02 4.14
C ALA A 64 20.36 5.82 4.07
N GLN A 65 19.99 6.56 5.12
CA GLN A 65 18.74 7.33 5.15
C GLN A 65 18.76 8.52 4.17
N ILE A 66 19.92 9.07 3.86
CA ILE A 66 20.07 10.17 2.88
C ILE A 66 19.94 9.60 1.46
N SER A 67 20.54 8.45 1.19
CA SER A 67 20.38 7.72 -0.09
C SER A 67 18.93 7.31 -0.32
N ASP A 68 18.26 6.78 0.70
CA ASP A 68 16.86 6.35 0.63
C ASP A 68 15.91 7.55 0.41
N GLN A 69 16.15 8.67 1.11
CA GLN A 69 15.34 9.87 0.93
C GLN A 69 15.51 10.48 -0.47
N GLN A 70 16.72 10.45 -1.05
CA GLN A 70 16.97 10.92 -2.42
C GLN A 70 16.36 9.96 -3.46
N LYS A 71 16.50 8.65 -3.28
CA LYS A 71 15.85 7.64 -4.15
C LYS A 71 14.33 7.77 -4.14
N ASN A 72 13.72 7.88 -2.96
CA ASN A 72 12.27 8.06 -2.82
C ASN A 72 11.76 9.34 -3.51
N SER A 73 12.55 10.43 -3.45
CA SER A 73 12.23 11.68 -4.15
C SER A 73 12.30 11.52 -5.68
N CYS A 74 13.32 10.83 -6.19
CA CYS A 74 13.45 10.51 -7.61
C CYS A 74 12.33 9.57 -8.10
N ASP A 75 12.00 8.54 -7.32
CA ASP A 75 10.91 7.61 -7.61
C ASP A 75 9.57 8.36 -7.72
N PHE A 76 9.27 9.23 -6.75
CA PHE A 76 8.07 10.06 -6.78
C PHE A 76 7.99 10.94 -8.02
N LEU A 77 9.08 11.62 -8.39
CA LEU A 77 9.10 12.46 -9.58
C LEU A 77 8.95 11.63 -10.87
N SER A 78 9.56 10.44 -10.92
CA SER A 78 9.44 9.53 -12.06
C SER A 78 8.01 9.00 -12.22
N MET A 79 7.35 8.69 -11.10
CA MET A 79 5.96 8.27 -11.05
C MET A 79 5.03 9.40 -11.53
N GLN A 80 5.24 10.63 -11.06
CA GLN A 80 4.46 11.78 -11.52
C GLN A 80 4.61 12.00 -13.03
N LYS A 81 5.85 12.01 -13.54
CA LYS A 81 6.10 12.16 -14.98
C LYS A 81 5.46 11.05 -15.80
N TYR A 82 5.48 9.81 -15.29
CA TYR A 82 4.82 8.68 -15.95
C TYR A 82 3.31 8.88 -16.00
N LEU A 83 2.67 9.20 -14.88
CA LEU A 83 1.22 9.43 -14.83
C LEU A 83 0.83 10.61 -15.73
N THR A 84 1.52 11.75 -15.66
CA THR A 84 1.24 12.91 -16.50
C THR A 84 1.28 12.53 -17.98
N LYS A 85 2.36 11.88 -18.44
CA LYS A 85 2.46 11.41 -19.83
C LYS A 85 1.35 10.44 -20.19
N MET A 86 1.10 9.44 -19.34
CA MET A 86 0.04 8.44 -19.56
C MET A 86 -1.32 9.11 -19.76
N PHE A 87 -1.68 10.10 -18.93
CA PHE A 87 -2.95 10.81 -19.02
C PHE A 87 -2.99 11.87 -20.13
N GLU A 88 -1.85 12.42 -20.57
CA GLU A 88 -1.76 13.29 -21.74
C GLU A 88 -2.13 12.53 -23.03
N PHE A 89 -1.67 11.29 -23.19
CA PHE A 89 -1.92 10.48 -24.38
C PHE A 89 -3.33 9.90 -24.49
N ILE A 90 -4.10 9.90 -23.39
CA ILE A 90 -5.50 9.45 -23.41
C ILE A 90 -6.35 10.49 -24.15
N LEU A 91 -6.93 10.12 -25.30
CA LEU A 91 -7.60 11.07 -26.19
C LEU A 91 -9.05 11.36 -25.80
N ASN A 92 -9.72 10.40 -25.18
CA ASN A 92 -11.14 10.51 -24.82
C ASN A 92 -11.50 9.67 -23.59
N ASP A 93 -12.72 9.86 -23.07
CA ASP A 93 -13.19 9.17 -21.88
C ASP A 93 -13.31 7.65 -22.08
N LYS A 94 -13.64 7.18 -23.29
CA LYS A 94 -13.73 5.75 -23.58
C LYS A 94 -12.37 5.06 -23.40
N GLU A 95 -11.30 5.66 -23.93
CA GLU A 95 -9.94 5.14 -23.78
C GLU A 95 -9.53 5.10 -22.30
N LEU A 96 -9.87 6.12 -21.52
CA LEU A 96 -9.63 6.11 -20.08
C LEU A 96 -10.41 4.98 -19.37
N LEU A 97 -11.67 4.79 -19.74
CA LEU A 97 -12.54 3.78 -19.14
C LEU A 97 -12.08 2.34 -19.43
N GLU A 98 -11.50 2.11 -20.61
CA GLU A 98 -10.96 0.82 -21.04
C GLU A 98 -9.53 0.56 -20.56
N LYS A 99 -8.79 1.62 -20.19
CA LYS A 99 -7.40 1.54 -19.71
C LYS A 99 -7.30 0.64 -18.48
N LYS A 100 -6.40 -0.35 -18.56
CA LYS A 100 -6.08 -1.26 -17.46
C LYS A 100 -5.14 -0.61 -16.44
N PHE A 101 -5.41 -0.82 -15.17
CA PHE A 101 -4.59 -0.45 -14.03
C PHE A 101 -4.39 -1.67 -13.13
N ILE A 102 -3.24 -1.74 -12.44
CA ILE A 102 -2.95 -2.80 -11.48
C ILE A 102 -2.79 -2.20 -10.09
N LEU A 103 -3.68 -2.59 -9.18
CA LEU A 103 -3.55 -2.27 -7.76
C LEU A 103 -2.71 -3.33 -7.06
N LEU A 104 -1.95 -2.93 -6.05
CA LEU A 104 -1.06 -3.80 -5.27
C LEU A 104 -1.22 -3.49 -3.78
N HIS A 105 -1.41 -4.52 -2.95
CA HIS A 105 -1.24 -4.45 -1.51
C HIS A 105 -0.32 -5.57 -1.04
N ILE A 106 0.56 -5.26 -0.09
CA ILE A 106 1.47 -6.22 0.53
C ILE A 106 1.37 -6.09 2.04
N ASN A 107 1.01 -7.19 2.71
CA ASN A 107 1.32 -7.34 4.13
C ASN A 107 2.75 -7.86 4.25
N CYS A 108 3.55 -7.31 5.16
CA CYS A 108 4.94 -7.70 5.40
C CYS A 108 5.05 -8.50 6.70
N HIS A 109 6.06 -9.37 6.83
CA HIS A 109 6.33 -10.10 8.08
C HIS A 109 6.93 -9.25 9.20
N THR A 110 7.47 -8.07 8.90
CA THR A 110 8.22 -7.26 9.86
C THR A 110 7.71 -5.83 9.98
N HIS A 111 8.04 -5.21 11.11
CA HIS A 111 7.71 -3.82 11.37
C HIS A 111 8.81 -2.85 10.91
N ASN A 112 8.48 -1.56 10.89
CA ASN A 112 9.32 -0.50 10.32
C ASN A 112 10.71 -0.32 10.97
N GLY A 113 10.86 -0.76 12.21
CA GLY A 113 12.10 -0.59 12.99
C GLY A 113 13.19 -1.58 12.59
N GLU A 114 12.78 -2.75 12.10
CA GLU A 114 13.69 -3.84 11.71
C GLU A 114 14.24 -3.64 10.29
N GLN A 115 13.59 -2.79 9.48
CA GLN A 115 13.90 -2.53 8.06
C GLN A 115 13.97 -3.80 7.18
N TYR A 116 13.46 -4.92 7.68
CA TYR A 116 13.48 -6.23 7.02
C TYR A 116 12.18 -6.48 6.25
N TYR A 117 11.82 -5.62 5.30
CA TYR A 117 10.55 -5.82 4.58
C TYR A 117 10.61 -7.06 3.67
N PHE A 118 9.85 -8.09 4.02
CA PHE A 118 9.59 -9.28 3.21
C PHE A 118 8.08 -9.57 3.18
N PRO A 119 7.49 -9.94 2.03
CA PRO A 119 6.05 -10.12 1.93
C PRO A 119 5.58 -11.33 2.75
N ALA A 120 4.55 -11.11 3.57
CA ALA A 120 3.74 -12.15 4.22
C ALA A 120 2.51 -12.49 3.38
N GLU A 121 2.03 -11.53 2.60
CA GLU A 121 0.93 -11.71 1.67
C GLU A 121 1.08 -10.71 0.52
N ILE A 122 0.88 -11.16 -0.70
CA ILE A 122 0.83 -10.31 -1.88
C ILE A 122 -0.57 -10.42 -2.48
N ALA A 123 -1.19 -9.29 -2.77
CA ALA A 123 -2.38 -9.24 -3.60
C ALA A 123 -2.22 -8.18 -4.69
N ALA A 124 -2.50 -8.56 -5.93
CA ALA A 124 -2.55 -7.64 -7.05
C ALA A 124 -3.85 -7.83 -7.84
N LEU A 125 -4.44 -6.72 -8.27
CA LEU A 125 -5.72 -6.72 -8.96
C LEU A 125 -5.63 -5.87 -10.21
N GLU A 126 -5.84 -6.49 -11.36
CA GLU A 126 -5.97 -5.80 -12.64
C GLU A 126 -7.43 -5.43 -12.87
N PHE A 127 -7.70 -4.17 -13.20
CA PHE A 127 -9.03 -3.69 -13.51
C PHE A 127 -9.01 -2.57 -14.56
N ASN A 128 -10.16 -2.32 -15.15
CA ASN A 128 -10.45 -1.05 -15.82
C ASN A 128 -11.80 -0.52 -15.33
N LEU A 129 -12.09 0.75 -15.59
CA LEU A 129 -13.29 1.38 -15.06
C LEU A 129 -14.56 0.76 -15.68
N ILE A 130 -14.54 0.40 -16.96
CA ILE A 130 -15.73 -0.13 -17.66
C ILE A 130 -16.11 -1.56 -17.26
N ASN A 131 -15.14 -2.47 -17.10
CA ASN A 131 -15.42 -3.87 -16.77
C ASN A 131 -15.25 -4.20 -15.28
N GLY A 132 -14.66 -3.31 -14.47
CA GLY A 132 -14.27 -3.64 -13.11
C GLY A 132 -13.08 -4.59 -13.10
N VAL A 133 -13.06 -5.55 -12.16
CA VAL A 133 -11.98 -6.54 -12.07
C VAL A 133 -11.84 -7.33 -13.38
N SER A 134 -10.60 -7.51 -13.82
CA SER A 134 -10.26 -8.44 -14.91
C SER A 134 -9.72 -9.74 -14.33
N ARG A 135 -8.70 -9.63 -13.47
CA ARG A 135 -8.04 -10.77 -12.84
C ARG A 135 -7.39 -10.36 -11.51
N THR A 136 -7.16 -11.34 -10.65
CA THR A 136 -6.55 -11.11 -9.32
C THR A 136 -5.50 -12.16 -9.04
N TYR A 137 -4.31 -11.71 -8.64
CA TYR A 137 -3.28 -12.54 -8.04
C TYR A 137 -3.32 -12.39 -6.52
N HIS A 138 -3.23 -13.50 -5.80
CA HIS A 138 -3.17 -13.51 -4.34
C HIS A 138 -2.35 -14.71 -3.84
N LYS A 139 -1.41 -14.45 -2.93
CA LYS A 139 -0.62 -15.50 -2.27
C LYS A 139 -0.26 -15.10 -0.85
N ILE A 140 -0.38 -16.02 0.10
CA ILE A 140 0.25 -15.92 1.42
C ILE A 140 1.61 -16.60 1.33
N ILE A 141 2.66 -15.94 1.85
CA ILE A 141 4.05 -16.36 1.68
C ILE A 141 4.66 -16.68 3.04
N GLY A 142 5.17 -17.90 3.18
CA GLY A 142 5.89 -18.37 4.36
C GLY A 142 7.30 -17.80 4.45
N ILE A 143 7.85 -17.71 5.67
CA ILE A 143 9.21 -17.21 5.91
C ILE A 143 10.14 -18.27 6.53
N SER A 144 9.73 -19.54 6.49
CA SER A 144 10.43 -20.68 7.07
C SER A 144 11.88 -20.82 6.57
N LYS A 145 12.12 -20.60 5.26
CA LYS A 145 13.45 -20.77 4.64
C LYS A 145 14.42 -19.63 4.88
N ILE A 146 13.93 -18.40 5.11
CA ILE A 146 14.77 -17.18 5.20
C ILE A 146 14.59 -16.43 6.52
N TYR A 147 14.20 -17.17 7.55
CA TYR A 147 13.86 -16.62 8.85
C TYR A 147 14.98 -15.72 9.41
N PRO A 148 14.74 -14.41 9.64
CA PRO A 148 15.78 -13.51 10.12
C PRO A 148 16.05 -13.76 11.61
N ARG A 149 17.27 -14.19 11.92
CA ARG A 149 17.68 -14.49 13.32
C ARG A 149 17.60 -13.24 14.19
N GLY A 150 17.03 -13.38 15.39
CA GLY A 150 16.94 -12.32 16.39
C GLY A 150 15.68 -11.44 16.32
N PHE A 151 14.82 -11.60 15.31
CA PHE A 151 13.63 -10.77 15.11
C PHE A 151 12.31 -11.47 15.47
N ALA A 152 12.39 -12.68 16.05
CA ALA A 152 11.23 -13.52 16.27
C ALA A 152 10.10 -12.90 17.10
N GLY A 153 10.45 -12.21 18.18
CA GLY A 153 9.47 -11.51 19.02
C GLY A 153 8.78 -10.38 18.26
N GLY A 154 9.56 -9.53 17.59
CA GLY A 154 9.06 -8.36 16.86
C GLY A 154 8.21 -8.72 15.66
N MET A 155 8.60 -9.74 14.91
CA MET A 155 7.81 -10.29 13.80
C MET A 155 6.46 -10.84 14.25
N ARG A 156 6.45 -11.58 15.36
CA ARG A 156 5.22 -12.13 15.93
C ARG A 156 4.29 -11.00 16.39
N GLU A 157 4.81 -10.05 17.16
CA GLU A 157 4.05 -8.90 17.65
C GLU A 157 3.45 -8.10 16.48
N TYR A 158 4.25 -7.84 15.44
CA TYR A 158 3.77 -7.17 14.25
C TYR A 158 2.68 -7.97 13.54
N SER A 159 2.90 -9.27 13.31
CA SER A 159 1.89 -10.10 12.68
C SER A 159 0.57 -10.07 13.46
N ASP A 160 0.60 -10.31 14.78
CA ASP A 160 -0.59 -10.39 15.62
C ASP A 160 -1.40 -9.07 15.60
N LEU A 161 -0.70 -7.93 15.58
CA LEU A 161 -1.32 -6.60 15.50
C LEU A 161 -1.91 -6.32 14.11
N PHE A 162 -1.18 -6.61 13.03
CA PHE A 162 -1.54 -6.15 11.69
C PHE A 162 -2.33 -7.19 10.89
N HIS A 163 -1.67 -8.24 10.39
CA HIS A 163 -2.27 -9.14 9.39
C HIS A 163 -2.66 -10.53 9.92
N GLN A 164 -2.17 -10.91 11.10
CA GLN A 164 -2.40 -12.18 11.81
C GLN A 164 -2.09 -13.43 10.99
N ILE A 165 -1.07 -13.33 10.13
CA ILE A 165 -0.56 -14.46 9.35
C ILE A 165 0.53 -15.10 10.22
N CYS A 166 0.33 -16.36 10.61
CA CYS A 166 1.24 -16.96 11.56
C CYS A 166 2.63 -17.15 10.91
N CYS A 167 3.65 -16.53 11.51
CA CYS A 167 5.04 -16.66 11.04
C CYS A 167 5.59 -18.08 11.19
N TRP A 168 4.88 -18.96 11.91
CA TRP A 168 5.32 -20.29 12.33
C TRP A 168 4.58 -21.44 11.64
N HIS A 169 3.48 -21.16 10.93
CA HIS A 169 2.79 -22.19 10.16
C HIS A 169 3.44 -22.33 8.78
N GLU A 170 3.36 -23.55 8.23
CA GLU A 170 3.79 -23.84 6.87
C GLU A 170 2.83 -23.17 5.87
N HIS A 171 3.16 -21.94 5.51
CA HIS A 171 2.67 -21.30 4.30
C HIS A 171 3.64 -21.59 3.17
N ASP A 172 3.15 -21.50 1.93
CA ASP A 172 3.97 -21.73 0.74
C ASP A 172 5.20 -20.80 0.76
N ASP A 173 6.38 -21.42 0.67
CA ASP A 173 7.68 -20.77 0.70
C ASP A 173 8.54 -21.20 -0.49
N ASP A 174 7.92 -21.73 -1.57
CA ASP A 174 8.58 -21.83 -2.88
C ASP A 174 8.67 -20.44 -3.50
N TYR A 175 9.67 -19.68 -3.06
CA TYR A 175 9.87 -18.30 -3.49
C TYR A 175 10.05 -18.16 -4.99
N GLN A 176 10.68 -19.14 -5.64
CA GLN A 176 10.91 -19.10 -7.07
C GLN A 176 9.59 -19.26 -7.82
N ASP A 177 8.79 -20.27 -7.48
CA ASP A 177 7.49 -20.50 -8.11
C ASP A 177 6.56 -19.31 -7.87
N ILE A 178 6.41 -18.86 -6.62
CA ILE A 178 5.54 -17.72 -6.27
C ILE A 178 5.96 -16.44 -7.02
N LEU A 179 7.27 -16.17 -7.14
CA LEU A 179 7.74 -14.99 -7.87
C LEU A 179 7.46 -15.11 -9.37
N LEU A 180 7.66 -16.30 -9.96
CA LEU A 180 7.37 -16.56 -11.37
C LEU A 180 5.87 -16.44 -11.67
N GLU A 181 5.01 -16.98 -10.81
CA GLU A 181 3.55 -16.82 -10.88
C GLU A 181 3.17 -15.34 -10.85
N PHE A 182 3.71 -14.58 -9.89
CA PHE A 182 3.42 -13.16 -9.75
C PHE A 182 3.89 -12.35 -10.96
N LEU A 183 5.10 -12.58 -11.43
CA LEU A 183 5.64 -11.87 -12.59
C LEU A 183 4.87 -12.24 -13.87
N THR A 184 4.46 -13.50 -14.04
CA THR A 184 3.62 -13.96 -15.15
C THR A 184 2.27 -13.25 -15.15
N PHE A 185 1.67 -13.09 -13.96
CA PHE A 185 0.52 -12.22 -13.78
C PHE A 185 0.85 -10.80 -14.24
N LEU A 186 1.92 -10.16 -13.77
CA LEU A 186 2.21 -8.76 -14.15
C LEU A 186 2.45 -8.55 -15.65
N LYS A 187 3.11 -9.49 -16.33
CA LYS A 187 3.41 -9.40 -17.76
C LYS A 187 2.18 -9.62 -18.65
N ASP A 188 1.12 -10.24 -18.10
CA ASP A 188 0.00 -10.75 -18.89
C ASP A 188 0.46 -11.72 -19.99
N GLY A 189 1.42 -12.59 -19.65
CA GLY A 189 2.04 -13.52 -20.57
C GLY A 189 3.17 -14.33 -19.93
N ASN A 190 3.62 -15.38 -20.61
CA ASN A 190 4.65 -16.27 -20.09
C ASN A 190 5.98 -15.54 -19.89
N ILE A 191 6.59 -15.81 -18.75
CA ILE A 191 7.95 -15.38 -18.46
C ILE A 191 8.90 -16.53 -18.76
N ASN A 192 9.86 -16.24 -19.62
CA ASN A 192 10.89 -17.18 -20.01
C ASN A 192 12.20 -16.81 -19.32
N GLN A 193 13.10 -17.78 -19.19
CA GLN A 193 14.40 -17.60 -18.56
C GLN A 193 15.26 -16.50 -19.22
N THR A 194 14.99 -16.20 -20.50
CA THR A 194 15.61 -15.09 -21.26
C THR A 194 15.17 -13.71 -20.79
N ASP A 195 13.97 -13.55 -20.22
CA ASP A 195 13.48 -12.27 -19.68
C ASP A 195 14.27 -11.82 -18.44
N PHE A 196 15.04 -12.73 -17.83
CA PHE A 196 15.87 -12.47 -16.64
C PHE A 196 17.35 -12.20 -16.97
N GLN A 197 17.79 -12.47 -18.20
CA GLN A 197 19.20 -12.32 -18.60
C GLN A 197 19.53 -10.93 -19.13
N GLU A 198 18.54 -10.21 -19.64
CA GLU A 198 18.68 -8.84 -20.11
C GLU A 198 17.71 -7.97 -19.30
N GLY A 199 18.11 -6.77 -18.90
CA GLY A 199 17.25 -5.82 -18.15
C GLY A 199 16.06 -5.26 -18.97
N THR A 200 15.41 -6.12 -19.77
CA THR A 200 14.36 -5.87 -20.75
C THR A 200 12.96 -6.19 -20.22
N LEU A 201 12.84 -6.77 -19.02
CA LEU A 201 11.54 -7.04 -18.39
C LEU A 201 10.83 -5.72 -18.03
N ASP A 202 10.03 -5.19 -18.97
CA ASP A 202 9.22 -4.00 -18.77
C ASP A 202 7.88 -4.36 -18.12
N LEU A 203 7.84 -4.32 -16.79
CA LEU A 203 6.62 -4.57 -16.03
C LEU A 203 5.70 -3.33 -16.02
N PRO A 204 4.37 -3.48 -15.88
CA PRO A 204 3.47 -2.35 -15.68
C PRO A 204 3.72 -1.62 -14.35
N TYR A 205 3.21 -0.39 -14.24
CA TYR A 205 3.16 0.31 -12.95
C TYR A 205 2.13 -0.36 -12.02
N LEU A 206 2.53 -0.53 -10.75
CA LEU A 206 1.70 -1.07 -9.68
C LEU A 206 1.30 0.07 -8.74
N PHE A 207 0.02 0.17 -8.40
CA PHE A 207 -0.48 1.27 -7.58
C PHE A 207 -0.89 0.80 -6.19
N THR A 208 -0.35 1.44 -5.16
CA THR A 208 -0.68 1.17 -3.74
C THR A 208 -1.04 2.46 -3.02
N ALA A 209 -1.67 2.35 -1.85
CA ALA A 209 -2.04 3.49 -1.02
C ALA A 209 -0.82 4.28 -0.52
N GLU A 210 -0.97 5.60 -0.49
CA GLU A 210 -0.06 6.45 0.28
C GLU A 210 -0.62 6.63 1.70
N THR A 211 0.19 6.25 2.68
CA THR A 211 0.01 6.73 4.07
C THR A 211 0.63 8.12 4.22
N GLU A 212 0.31 8.82 5.31
CA GLU A 212 0.80 10.19 5.61
C GLU A 212 2.33 10.35 5.50
N ILE A 213 3.09 9.24 5.52
CA ILE A 213 4.56 9.21 5.50
C ILE A 213 5.08 8.49 4.22
N GLY A 214 4.21 8.11 3.27
CA GLY A 214 4.59 7.37 2.05
C GLY A 214 5.12 5.96 2.32
N MET A 215 4.87 5.43 3.52
CA MET A 215 5.51 4.20 3.99
C MET A 215 5.01 2.96 3.27
N ASP A 216 3.77 2.97 2.79
CA ASP A 216 3.20 1.79 2.14
C ASP A 216 3.78 1.57 0.73
N ILE A 217 4.08 2.64 0.00
CA ILE A 217 4.86 2.56 -1.26
C ILE A 217 6.27 2.02 -0.98
N MET A 218 6.95 2.57 0.02
CA MET A 218 8.31 2.14 0.39
C MET A 218 8.33 0.67 0.83
N LYS A 219 7.40 0.27 1.71
CA LYS A 219 7.22 -1.11 2.17
C LYS A 219 6.97 -2.06 1.01
N ALA A 220 6.04 -1.72 0.13
CA ALA A 220 5.72 -2.55 -1.02
C ALA A 220 6.95 -2.71 -1.93
N LYS A 221 7.66 -1.61 -2.21
CA LYS A 221 8.86 -1.62 -3.05
C LYS A 221 9.97 -2.46 -2.42
N SER A 222 10.34 -2.16 -1.18
CA SER A 222 11.38 -2.90 -0.48
C SER A 222 11.04 -4.38 -0.27
N SER A 223 9.75 -4.71 -0.07
CA SER A 223 9.29 -6.10 0.03
C SER A 223 9.48 -6.86 -1.28
N LEU A 224 9.06 -6.28 -2.41
CA LEU A 224 9.20 -6.90 -3.72
C LEU A 224 10.67 -6.99 -4.15
N GLU A 225 11.46 -5.95 -3.89
CA GLU A 225 12.90 -5.95 -4.18
C GLU A 225 13.63 -7.03 -3.38
N ARG A 226 13.31 -7.18 -2.09
CA ARG A 226 13.88 -8.25 -1.25
C ARG A 226 13.42 -9.63 -1.69
N PHE A 227 12.14 -9.77 -2.05
CA PHE A 227 11.61 -11.03 -2.55
C PHE A 227 12.33 -11.46 -3.84
N TYR A 228 12.50 -10.52 -4.78
CA TYR A 228 13.27 -10.74 -5.99
C TYR A 228 14.73 -11.12 -5.71
N SER A 229 15.42 -10.38 -4.83
CA SER A 229 16.83 -10.68 -4.52
C SER A 229 17.01 -11.98 -3.74
N THR A 230 15.96 -12.50 -3.11
CA THR A 230 15.97 -13.80 -2.43
C THR A 230 15.95 -14.94 -3.45
N VAL A 231 15.15 -14.82 -4.51
CA VAL A 231 15.05 -15.84 -5.58
C VAL A 231 16.25 -15.77 -6.51
N PHE A 232 16.69 -14.57 -6.85
CA PHE A 232 17.82 -14.31 -7.75
C PHE A 232 18.94 -13.58 -6.98
N PRO A 233 19.65 -14.28 -6.09
CA PRO A 233 20.79 -13.72 -5.36
C PRO A 233 21.89 -13.33 -6.35
N LYS A 234 22.53 -12.19 -6.12
CA LYS A 234 23.60 -11.69 -6.99
C LYS A 234 24.97 -12.14 -6.49
N ASP A 235 25.82 -12.59 -7.42
CA ASP A 235 27.27 -12.52 -7.27
C ASP A 235 27.72 -11.10 -7.64
N GLY A 236 28.15 -10.31 -6.66
CA GLY A 236 28.73 -8.98 -6.91
C GLY A 236 27.72 -7.83 -6.91
N ALA A 237 27.87 -6.93 -5.94
CA ALA A 237 27.14 -5.70 -5.85
C ALA A 237 27.66 -4.70 -6.88
N GLU A 238 26.81 -4.25 -7.80
CA GLU A 238 26.65 -2.83 -8.18
C GLU A 238 25.55 -2.70 -9.24
N ASN A 239 24.62 -1.78 -9.02
CA ASN A 239 23.56 -1.32 -9.93
C ASN A 239 22.42 -2.31 -10.22
N TYR A 240 21.51 -2.48 -9.25
CA TYR A 240 20.13 -2.86 -9.60
C TYR A 240 19.33 -1.62 -9.99
N LYS A 241 18.67 -1.66 -11.15
CA LYS A 241 17.51 -0.83 -11.42
C LYS A 241 16.29 -1.63 -10.97
N SER A 242 15.47 -1.08 -10.06
CA SER A 242 14.23 -1.73 -9.63
C SER A 242 13.40 -2.14 -10.84
N VAL A 243 13.12 -3.44 -10.99
CA VAL A 243 12.23 -3.97 -12.04
C VAL A 243 10.77 -3.59 -11.73
N PHE A 244 10.42 -3.44 -10.45
CA PHE A 244 9.08 -3.00 -10.05
C PHE A 244 8.97 -1.49 -10.04
N LYS A 245 7.98 -0.98 -10.77
CA LYS A 245 7.59 0.44 -10.78
C LYS A 245 6.34 0.59 -9.92
N ILE A 246 6.49 1.20 -8.74
CA ILE A 246 5.38 1.36 -7.78
C ILE A 246 4.98 2.84 -7.72
N GLY A 247 3.68 3.11 -7.79
CA GLY A 247 3.10 4.44 -7.70
C GLY A 247 1.96 4.55 -6.69
N SER A 248 1.51 5.78 -6.52
CA SER A 248 0.42 6.13 -5.61
C SER A 248 -0.93 5.93 -6.28
N ILE A 249 -1.79 5.11 -5.67
CA ILE A 249 -3.20 5.01 -6.04
C ILE A 249 -3.93 6.33 -5.79
N ASN A 250 -3.48 7.13 -4.81
CA ASN A 250 -4.06 8.43 -4.53
C ASN A 250 -3.81 9.38 -5.71
N GLN A 251 -2.56 9.42 -6.20
CA GLN A 251 -2.22 10.23 -7.37
C GLN A 251 -2.93 9.71 -8.62
N LEU A 252 -3.03 8.38 -8.79
CA LEU A 252 -3.79 7.79 -9.89
C LEU A 252 -5.24 8.27 -9.90
N LEU A 253 -5.95 8.17 -8.76
CA LEU A 253 -7.35 8.62 -8.66
C LEU A 253 -7.48 10.12 -8.92
N LEU A 254 -6.53 10.93 -8.42
CA LEU A 254 -6.51 12.36 -8.69
C LEU A 254 -6.40 12.67 -10.19
N GLU A 255 -5.52 11.98 -10.92
CA GLU A 255 -5.36 12.17 -12.36
C GLU A 255 -6.59 11.67 -13.15
N ILE A 256 -7.22 10.56 -12.75
CA ILE A 256 -8.50 10.11 -13.32
C ILE A 256 -9.56 11.21 -13.17
N LYS A 257 -9.72 11.75 -11.95
CA LYS A 257 -10.69 12.82 -11.66
C LYS A 257 -10.43 14.08 -12.48
N LYS A 258 -9.17 14.48 -12.63
CA LYS A 258 -8.77 15.64 -13.46
C LYS A 258 -9.11 15.40 -14.93
N LYS A 259 -8.74 14.24 -15.47
CA LYS A 259 -8.95 13.91 -16.90
C LYS A 259 -10.44 13.91 -17.25
N MET A 260 -11.27 13.34 -16.37
CA MET A 260 -12.74 13.33 -16.50
C MET A 260 -13.41 14.66 -16.09
N LYS A 261 -12.63 15.68 -15.69
CA LYS A 261 -13.13 17.02 -15.28
C LYS A 261 -14.12 16.98 -14.10
N LEU A 262 -14.04 15.98 -13.23
CA LEU A 262 -14.97 15.78 -12.11
C LEU A 262 -14.91 16.88 -11.04
N ASN A 263 -13.82 17.65 -11.00
CA ASN A 263 -13.62 18.74 -10.05
C ASN A 263 -14.07 20.12 -10.58
N LEU A 264 -14.60 20.19 -11.80
CA LEU A 264 -14.91 21.47 -12.48
C LEU A 264 -16.40 21.76 -12.62
N ASP A 265 -17.29 20.86 -12.19
CA ASP A 265 -18.72 21.10 -12.25
C ASP A 265 -19.18 21.98 -11.06
N PRO A 266 -19.67 23.20 -11.29
CA PRO A 266 -20.14 24.11 -10.25
C PRO A 266 -21.28 23.53 -9.40
N GLN A 267 -22.00 22.52 -9.88
CA GLN A 267 -23.06 21.83 -9.10
C GLN A 267 -22.50 20.82 -8.08
N ASN A 268 -21.22 20.46 -8.19
CA ASN A 268 -20.56 19.46 -7.34
C ASN A 268 -19.69 20.06 -6.22
N ILE A 269 -19.87 21.36 -5.92
CA ILE A 269 -19.22 22.07 -4.80
C ILE A 269 -19.89 21.69 -3.46
N ARG A 270 -19.93 20.38 -3.15
CA ARG A 270 -19.93 19.94 -1.75
C ARG A 270 -18.45 19.87 -1.32
N PRO A 271 -18.10 19.98 -0.03
CA PRO A 271 -16.77 19.62 0.43
C PRO A 271 -16.51 18.18 -0.01
N GLY A 272 -15.76 18.00 -1.09
CA GLY A 272 -15.56 16.70 -1.69
C GLY A 272 -14.81 15.81 -0.72
N MET A 273 -15.17 14.53 -0.68
CA MET A 273 -14.34 13.51 0.00
C MET A 273 -12.92 13.60 -0.55
N SER A 274 -11.92 13.61 0.32
CA SER A 274 -10.53 13.53 -0.14
C SER A 274 -10.31 12.21 -0.86
N VAL A 275 -9.27 12.15 -1.68
CA VAL A 275 -8.88 10.89 -2.35
C VAL A 275 -8.68 9.76 -1.34
N HIS A 276 -8.12 10.08 -0.17
CA HIS A 276 -7.96 9.12 0.92
C HIS A 276 -9.30 8.67 1.49
N ASP A 277 -10.23 9.61 1.73
CA ASP A 277 -11.58 9.28 2.23
C ASP A 277 -12.33 8.38 1.25
N ILE A 278 -12.18 8.60 -0.06
CA ILE A 278 -12.81 7.75 -1.09
C ILE A 278 -12.26 6.33 -0.97
N LEU A 279 -10.94 6.17 -0.94
CA LEU A 279 -10.29 4.86 -0.88
C LEU A 279 -10.65 4.06 0.38
N GLU A 280 -10.90 4.73 1.50
CA GLU A 280 -11.27 4.10 2.78
C GLU A 280 -12.80 4.09 3.05
N SER A 281 -13.63 4.57 2.12
CA SER A 281 -15.06 4.85 2.37
C SER A 281 -15.94 3.63 2.63
N ASP A 282 -15.73 2.53 1.92
CA ASP A 282 -16.64 1.38 1.94
C ASP A 282 -16.07 0.20 2.74
N MET A 283 -16.91 -0.48 3.53
CA MET A 283 -16.47 -1.50 4.50
C MET A 283 -16.27 -2.89 3.87
N PHE A 284 -15.36 -3.64 4.50
CA PHE A 284 -15.15 -5.06 4.29
C PHE A 284 -16.46 -5.84 4.45
N GLY A 285 -16.78 -6.69 3.48
CA GLY A 285 -17.79 -7.73 3.66
C GLY A 285 -17.15 -9.09 3.69
N ARG A 286 -17.74 -10.03 4.43
CA ARG A 286 -17.39 -11.45 4.37
C ARG A 286 -17.37 -11.94 2.92
N GLY A 287 -16.37 -12.72 2.55
CA GLY A 287 -16.17 -13.30 1.21
C GLY A 287 -15.22 -12.54 0.28
N LEU A 288 -14.68 -11.38 0.71
CA LEU A 288 -13.70 -10.60 -0.07
C LEU A 288 -12.24 -10.94 0.25
N GLY A 289 -12.00 -11.47 1.44
CA GLY A 289 -10.68 -11.91 1.88
C GLY A 289 -10.27 -13.21 1.21
N CYS A 290 -9.07 -13.67 1.57
CA CYS A 290 -8.66 -15.02 1.30
C CYS A 290 -9.22 -15.99 2.34
N MET A 291 -9.24 -17.28 2.02
CA MET A 291 -9.77 -18.31 2.92
C MET A 291 -9.15 -18.25 4.33
N TYR A 292 -7.84 -18.01 4.44
CA TYR A 292 -7.16 -17.91 5.72
C TYR A 292 -7.72 -16.80 6.61
N HIS A 293 -7.95 -15.60 6.05
CA HIS A 293 -8.50 -14.47 6.81
C HIS A 293 -10.02 -14.59 7.02
N GLU A 294 -10.76 -15.19 6.09
CA GLU A 294 -12.20 -15.43 6.22
C GLU A 294 -12.52 -16.43 7.34
N MET A 295 -11.77 -17.54 7.43
CA MET A 295 -11.94 -18.55 8.49
C MET A 295 -11.70 -17.98 9.89
N LYS A 296 -10.96 -16.88 9.98
CA LYS A 296 -10.64 -16.18 11.23
C LYS A 296 -11.51 -14.94 11.47
N ASP A 297 -12.49 -14.67 10.61
CA ASP A 297 -13.36 -13.47 10.63
C ASP A 297 -12.57 -12.14 10.66
N ILE A 298 -11.40 -12.13 10.01
CA ILE A 298 -10.48 -10.99 9.92
C ILE A 298 -10.18 -10.62 8.46
N ALA A 299 -11.15 -10.80 7.57
CA ALA A 299 -11.03 -10.47 6.14
C ALA A 299 -10.56 -9.02 5.90
N PHE A 300 -10.83 -8.10 6.82
CA PHE A 300 -10.37 -6.71 6.76
C PHE A 300 -8.85 -6.52 6.84
N LYS A 301 -8.13 -7.54 7.31
CA LYS A 301 -6.66 -7.57 7.38
C LYS A 301 -6.02 -8.17 6.13
N CYS A 302 -6.83 -8.69 5.20
CA CYS A 302 -6.37 -9.37 3.99
C CYS A 302 -5.99 -8.39 2.88
N SER A 303 -4.83 -8.61 2.26
CA SER A 303 -4.37 -7.82 1.12
C SER A 303 -5.32 -7.92 -0.08
N LYS A 304 -5.92 -9.10 -0.30
CA LYS A 304 -6.91 -9.31 -1.38
C LYS A 304 -8.15 -8.45 -1.17
N ALA A 305 -8.68 -8.42 0.06
CA ALA A 305 -9.83 -7.59 0.39
C ALA A 305 -9.52 -6.11 0.18
N ARG A 306 -8.31 -5.66 0.52
CA ARG A 306 -7.85 -4.27 0.34
C ARG A 306 -7.83 -3.82 -1.12
N VAL A 307 -7.22 -4.59 -2.01
CA VAL A 307 -7.17 -4.20 -3.44
C VAL A 307 -8.55 -4.21 -4.09
N ILE A 308 -9.45 -5.12 -3.69
CA ILE A 308 -10.84 -5.13 -4.14
C ILE A 308 -11.58 -3.89 -3.65
N GLN A 309 -11.45 -3.56 -2.36
CA GLN A 309 -12.06 -2.38 -1.74
C GLN A 309 -11.66 -1.10 -2.50
N TRP A 310 -10.36 -0.90 -2.73
CA TRP A 310 -9.88 0.29 -3.45
C TRP A 310 -10.45 0.38 -4.86
N MET A 311 -10.45 -0.72 -5.62
CA MET A 311 -11.04 -0.77 -6.96
C MET A 311 -12.53 -0.43 -6.93
N SER A 312 -13.29 -1.04 -6.02
CA SER A 312 -14.73 -0.78 -5.88
C SER A 312 -15.03 0.66 -5.53
N ASN A 313 -14.25 1.25 -4.63
CA ASN A 313 -14.42 2.63 -4.20
C ASN A 313 -14.09 3.62 -5.33
N ILE A 314 -13.03 3.35 -6.09
CA ILE A 314 -12.71 4.12 -7.30
C ILE A 314 -13.86 4.05 -8.29
N CYS A 315 -14.32 2.85 -8.67
CA CYS A 315 -15.37 2.69 -9.67
C CYS A 315 -16.68 3.36 -9.23
N LYS A 316 -17.10 3.15 -7.97
CA LYS A 316 -18.31 3.75 -7.39
C LYS A 316 -18.25 5.27 -7.39
N HIS A 317 -17.10 5.84 -7.00
CA HIS A 317 -16.91 7.28 -7.04
C HIS A 317 -17.03 7.82 -8.47
N ILE A 318 -16.35 7.20 -9.43
CA ILE A 318 -16.41 7.62 -10.84
C ILE A 318 -17.83 7.47 -11.43
N SER A 319 -18.56 6.40 -11.10
CA SER A 319 -19.95 6.21 -11.55
C SER A 319 -20.92 7.25 -11.02
N THR A 320 -20.59 7.94 -9.93
CA THR A 320 -21.45 9.01 -9.39
C THR A 320 -21.52 10.21 -10.34
N TYR A 321 -20.50 10.39 -11.18
CA TYR A 321 -20.37 11.56 -12.08
C TYR A 321 -20.33 11.20 -13.56
N THR A 322 -20.44 9.91 -13.90
CA THR A 322 -20.35 9.43 -15.28
C THR A 322 -21.50 8.46 -15.53
N SER A 323 -21.76 8.12 -16.79
CA SER A 323 -22.72 7.07 -17.17
C SER A 323 -22.19 5.65 -16.95
N LEU A 324 -21.11 5.49 -16.19
CA LEU A 324 -20.51 4.20 -15.89
C LEU A 324 -21.49 3.32 -15.09
N GLN A 325 -21.85 2.18 -15.67
CA GLN A 325 -22.69 1.20 -14.99
C GLN A 325 -21.84 0.32 -14.07
N ILE A 326 -22.18 0.31 -12.78
CA ILE A 326 -21.57 -0.55 -11.79
C ILE A 326 -22.22 -1.93 -11.83
N VAL A 327 -21.42 -2.95 -12.13
CA VAL A 327 -21.87 -4.34 -12.25
C VAL A 327 -21.52 -5.11 -10.96
N PRO A 328 -22.52 -5.62 -10.21
CA PRO A 328 -22.28 -6.52 -9.09
C PRO A 328 -21.51 -7.77 -9.51
N GLY A 329 -20.55 -8.15 -8.69
CA GLY A 329 -19.58 -9.20 -8.98
C GLY A 329 -18.39 -8.73 -9.82
N ARG A 330 -18.37 -7.52 -10.39
CA ARG A 330 -17.20 -7.02 -11.15
C ARG A 330 -16.62 -5.74 -10.60
N HIS A 331 -17.46 -4.72 -10.43
CA HIS A 331 -17.06 -3.43 -9.87
C HIS A 331 -17.24 -3.40 -8.37
N ILE A 332 -18.32 -3.99 -7.89
CA ILE A 332 -18.62 -4.17 -6.46
C ILE A 332 -18.88 -5.64 -6.20
N ALA A 333 -18.72 -6.06 -4.96
CA ALA A 333 -19.00 -7.44 -4.59
C ALA A 333 -20.50 -7.75 -4.72
N ALA A 334 -20.84 -8.87 -5.35
CA ALA A 334 -22.20 -9.40 -5.37
C ALA A 334 -22.49 -10.07 -4.02
N GLN A 335 -23.62 -9.75 -3.41
CA GLN A 335 -24.08 -10.44 -2.20
C GLN A 335 -24.76 -11.76 -2.58
N LEU A 336 -24.31 -12.86 -1.99
CA LEU A 336 -24.87 -14.20 -2.14
C LEU A 336 -26.01 -14.43 -1.14
N LYS A 337 -26.75 -15.52 -1.31
CA LYS A 337 -27.93 -15.86 -0.48
C LYS A 337 -27.59 -16.06 1.00
N ASP A 338 -26.37 -16.49 1.30
CA ASP A 338 -25.84 -16.67 2.65
C ASP A 338 -25.31 -15.37 3.27
N GLY A 339 -25.44 -14.23 2.56
CA GLY A 339 -24.98 -12.92 2.98
C GLY A 339 -23.49 -12.66 2.72
N SER A 340 -22.73 -13.66 2.24
CA SER A 340 -21.34 -13.47 1.80
C SER A 340 -21.28 -12.63 0.53
N ARG A 341 -20.10 -12.09 0.23
CA ARG A 341 -19.85 -11.20 -0.90
C ARG A 341 -18.79 -11.79 -1.82
N MET A 342 -19.00 -11.74 -3.13
CA MET A 342 -18.08 -12.31 -4.11
C MET A 342 -17.79 -11.34 -5.26
N VAL A 343 -16.55 -11.37 -5.74
CA VAL A 343 -16.13 -10.74 -6.99
C VAL A 343 -15.75 -11.84 -7.97
N MET A 344 -16.35 -11.83 -9.15
CA MET A 344 -16.15 -12.74 -10.26
C MET A 344 -15.09 -12.20 -11.21
N GLN A 345 -14.10 -13.04 -11.51
CA GLN A 345 -13.09 -12.76 -12.53
C GLN A 345 -13.62 -13.22 -13.90
N LYS A 346 -13.10 -12.64 -14.99
CA LYS A 346 -13.51 -13.01 -16.35
C LYS A 346 -12.85 -14.30 -16.82
#